data_AF-A0AAW8KTW4-F1
#
_entry.id   AF-A0AAW8KTW4-F1
#
_cell.length_a   1.000
_cell.length_b   1.000
_cell.length_c   1.000
_cell.angle_alpha   90.00
_cell.angle_beta   90.00
_cell.angle_gamma   90.00
#
_symmetry.space_group_name_H-M   'P 1'
#
loop_
_entity.id
_entity.type
_entity.pdbx_description
1 polymer ?
#
loop_
_entity_poly.entity_id
_entity_poly.type
_entity_poly.pdbx_seq_one_letter_code
_entity_poly.pdbx_strand_id
1 'polypeptide(L)'
;MKQHQYHVTVQHLKNAKGEASTYTERLEFYAGNHDDIFEIVERLKKADFFDDETTKSFGVGLKLFSEVMLENRDHPLFQEFLPQFGQFMKNLKQLVKTQSS
;
A
#
# COMPACT_ATOMS: atom_id res chain seq x y z
N MET A 1 -3.09 -18.81 -5.15
CA MET A 1 -2.87 -19.12 -3.72
C MET A 1 -4.00 -18.49 -2.92
N LYS A 2 -4.16 -18.84 -1.63
CA LYS A 2 -5.17 -18.16 -0.79
C LYS A 2 -4.70 -16.72 -0.52
N GLN A 3 -5.58 -15.76 -0.71
CA GLN A 3 -5.35 -14.34 -0.42
C GLN A 3 -6.19 -13.92 0.79
N HIS A 4 -5.68 -12.97 1.58
CA HIS A 4 -6.50 -12.15 2.46
C HIS A 4 -7.43 -11.28 1.61
N GLN A 5 -8.64 -11.02 2.09
CA GLN A 5 -9.64 -10.23 1.39
C GLN A 5 -9.96 -8.97 2.19
N TYR A 6 -9.93 -7.83 1.51
CA TYR A 6 -10.18 -6.52 2.10
C TYR A 6 -11.28 -5.81 1.33
N HIS A 7 -12.11 -5.06 2.05
CA HIS A 7 -12.99 -4.06 1.47
C HIS A 7 -12.36 -2.69 1.69
N VAL A 8 -12.09 -1.97 0.62
CA VAL A 8 -11.44 -0.66 0.66
C VAL A 8 -12.46 0.40 0.29
N THR A 9 -12.50 1.46 1.10
CA THR A 9 -13.36 2.62 0.86
C THR A 9 -12.51 3.89 0.84
N VAL A 10 -12.68 4.72 -0.19
CA VAL A 10 -12.06 6.05 -0.27
C VAL A 10 -13.16 7.11 -0.28
N GLN A 11 -13.11 8.02 0.69
CA GLN A 11 -13.99 9.17 0.77
C GLN A 11 -13.21 10.45 0.52
N HIS A 12 -13.64 11.22 -0.48
CA HIS A 12 -13.09 12.56 -0.69
C HIS A 12 -13.61 13.50 0.40
N LEU A 13 -12.69 14.18 1.10
CA LEU A 13 -13.02 15.07 2.23
C LEU A 13 -12.95 16.55 1.85
N LYS A 14 -11.91 16.92 1.11
CA LYS A 14 -11.67 18.30 0.67
C LYS A 14 -10.85 18.32 -0.60
N ASN A 15 -11.03 19.34 -1.43
CA ASN A 15 -10.20 19.54 -2.61
C ASN A 15 -8.83 20.16 -2.24
N ALA A 16 -7.97 20.37 -3.25
CA ALA A 16 -6.64 20.96 -3.06
C ALA A 16 -6.66 22.41 -2.51
N LYS A 17 -7.79 23.12 -2.62
CA LYS A 17 -7.99 24.47 -2.04
C LYS A 17 -8.48 24.43 -0.59
N GLY A 18 -8.74 23.24 -0.05
CA GLY A 18 -9.27 23.05 1.30
C GLY A 18 -10.80 23.17 1.39
N GLU A 19 -11.50 23.34 0.27
CA GLU A 19 -12.97 23.40 0.23
C GLU A 19 -13.54 22.00 0.47
N ALA A 20 -14.66 21.92 1.19
CA ALA A 20 -15.31 20.66 1.49
C ALA A 20 -15.69 19.89 0.22
N SER A 21 -15.67 18.56 0.32
CA SER A 21 -16.05 17.68 -0.79
C SER A 21 -17.46 17.97 -1.31
N THR A 22 -17.59 17.98 -2.64
CA THR A 22 -18.89 17.97 -3.33
C THR A 22 -19.33 16.57 -3.75
N TYR A 23 -18.46 15.57 -3.63
CA TYR A 23 -18.81 14.18 -3.91
C TYR A 23 -19.65 13.62 -2.76
N THR A 24 -20.81 13.06 -3.09
CA THR A 24 -21.68 12.33 -2.16
C THR A 24 -21.33 10.85 -2.09
N GLU A 25 -20.66 10.33 -3.11
CA GLU A 25 -20.33 8.92 -3.27
C GLU A 25 -18.97 8.58 -2.64
N ARG A 26 -18.79 7.30 -2.31
CA ARG A 26 -17.49 6.74 -1.92
C ARG A 26 -17.01 5.78 -3.00
N LEU A 27 -15.70 5.74 -3.22
CA LEU A 27 -15.13 4.65 -4.01
C LEU A 27 -15.05 3.42 -3.13
N GLU A 28 -15.63 2.32 -3.58
CA GLU A 28 -15.68 1.05 -2.86
C GLU A 28 -15.23 -0.08 -3.77
N PHE A 29 -14.33 -0.93 -3.28
CA PHE A 29 -13.84 -2.08 -4.02
C PHE A 29 -13.31 -3.17 -3.09
N TYR A 30 -13.29 -4.40 -3.59
CA TYR A 30 -12.65 -5.53 -2.92
C TYR A 30 -11.24 -5.71 -3.45
N ALA A 31 -10.30 -6.00 -2.55
CA ALA A 31 -8.91 -6.28 -2.89
C ALA A 31 -8.45 -7.57 -2.23
N GLY A 32 -7.88 -8.47 -3.03
CA GLY A 32 -7.07 -9.57 -2.53
C GLY A 32 -5.69 -9.08 -2.12
N ASN A 33 -5.03 -9.76 -1.18
CA ASN A 33 -3.60 -9.61 -0.97
C ASN A 33 -2.97 -10.90 -0.43
N HIS A 34 -1.76 -11.22 -0.87
CA HIS A 34 -1.03 -12.37 -0.33
C HIS A 34 -0.47 -12.15 1.08
N ASP A 35 -0.25 -10.90 1.50
CA ASP A 35 0.21 -10.57 2.84
C ASP A 35 -0.94 -10.00 3.70
N ASP A 36 -0.82 -10.15 5.02
CA ASP A 36 -1.67 -9.45 5.98
C ASP A 36 -1.28 -7.97 6.05
N ILE A 37 -2.15 -7.08 5.55
CA ILE A 37 -1.87 -5.64 5.48
C ILE A 37 -1.74 -5.03 6.89
N PHE A 38 -2.48 -5.53 7.88
CA PHE A 38 -2.40 -5.03 9.26
C PHE A 38 -1.07 -5.41 9.89
N GLU A 39 -0.62 -6.66 9.73
CA GLU A 39 0.70 -7.05 10.23
C GLU A 39 1.83 -6.25 9.57
N ILE A 40 1.71 -5.98 8.26
CA ILE A 40 2.70 -5.15 7.55
C ILE A 40 2.74 -3.73 8.12
N VAL A 41 1.58 -3.09 8.32
CA VAL A 41 1.51 -1.74 8.91
C VAL A 41 2.11 -1.74 10.31
N GLU A 42 1.81 -2.72 11.16
CA GLU A 42 2.36 -2.79 12.52
C GLU A 42 3.88 -3.03 12.53
N ARG A 43 4.41 -3.83 11.60
CA ARG A 43 5.87 -3.99 11.43
C ARG A 43 6.53 -2.68 10.99
N LEU A 44 5.90 -1.93 10.09
CA LEU A 44 6.41 -0.64 9.63
C LEU A 44 6.37 0.41 10.75
N LYS A 45 5.32 0.43 11.58
CA LYS A 45 5.23 1.32 12.75
C LYS A 45 6.35 1.05 13.75
N LYS A 46 6.64 -0.22 14.03
CA LYS A 46 7.73 -0.61 14.92
C LYS A 46 9.11 -0.19 14.42
N ALA A 47 9.26 -0.06 13.10
CA ALA A 47 10.49 0.44 12.52
C ALA A 47 10.63 1.98 12.62
N ASP A 48 9.58 2.72 13.00
CA ASP A 48 9.61 4.17 13.25
C ASP A 48 10.16 5.02 12.08
N PHE A 49 9.83 4.64 10.84
CA PHE A 49 10.23 5.42 9.66
C PHE A 49 9.45 6.73 9.48
N PHE A 50 8.17 6.71 9.84
CA PHE A 50 7.22 7.80 9.62
C PHE A 50 6.22 7.86 10.78
N ASP A 51 5.44 8.95 10.84
CA ASP A 51 4.29 9.04 11.74
C ASP A 51 3.21 7.97 11.44
N ASP A 52 2.25 7.82 12.35
CA ASP A 52 1.22 6.77 12.31
C ASP A 52 0.35 6.84 11.04
N GLU A 53 -0.08 8.04 10.62
CA GLU A 53 -0.93 8.22 9.45
C GLU A 53 -0.15 7.99 8.15
N THR A 54 1.07 8.52 8.06
CA THR A 54 1.97 8.28 6.93
C THR A 54 2.30 6.79 6.80
N THR A 55 2.53 6.10 7.92
CA THR A 55 2.83 4.66 7.94
C THR A 55 1.64 3.82 7.46
N LYS A 56 0.42 4.13 7.93
CA LYS A 56 -0.79 3.46 7.44
C LYS A 56 -0.97 3.68 5.94
N SER A 57 -0.86 4.93 5.48
CA SER A 57 -1.01 5.30 4.07
C SER A 57 0.02 4.58 3.20
N PHE A 58 1.29 4.60 3.60
CA PHE A 58 2.37 3.92 2.89
C PHE A 58 2.16 2.40 2.85
N GLY A 59 1.89 1.76 3.99
CA GLY A 59 1.71 0.32 4.07
C GLY A 59 0.53 -0.18 3.25
N VAL A 60 -0.64 0.46 3.40
CA VAL A 60 -1.85 0.12 2.63
C VAL A 60 -1.62 0.37 1.14
N GLY A 61 -1.15 1.55 0.75
CA GLY A 61 -0.92 1.91 -0.65
C GLY A 61 0.09 0.99 -1.34
N LEU A 62 1.22 0.70 -0.67
CA LEU A 62 2.24 -0.22 -1.17
C LEU A 62 1.65 -1.60 -1.44
N LYS A 63 0.83 -2.11 -0.52
CA LYS A 63 0.25 -3.46 -0.61
C LYS A 63 -0.82 -3.56 -1.68
N LEU A 64 -1.70 -2.56 -1.80
CA LEU A 64 -2.71 -2.52 -2.88
C LEU A 64 -2.04 -2.43 -4.26
N PHE A 65 -1.07 -1.52 -4.43
CA PHE A 65 -0.38 -1.35 -5.71
C PHE A 65 0.46 -2.58 -6.09
N SER A 66 1.23 -3.13 -5.15
CA SER A 66 2.09 -4.28 -5.44
C SER A 66 1.31 -5.53 -5.81
N GLU A 67 0.13 -5.76 -5.24
CA GLU A 67 -0.71 -6.89 -5.63
C GLU A 67 -1.23 -6.73 -7.06
N VAL A 68 -1.75 -5.55 -7.43
CA VAL A 68 -2.19 -5.25 -8.81
C VAL A 68 -1.05 -5.52 -9.80
N MET A 69 0.15 -5.07 -9.46
CA MET A 69 1.34 -5.28 -10.28
C MET A 69 1.70 -6.77 -10.41
N LEU A 70 1.58 -7.56 -9.34
CA LEU A 70 1.89 -9.00 -9.36
C LEU A 70 0.86 -9.81 -10.13
N GLU A 71 -0.42 -9.52 -9.97
CA GLU A 71 -1.51 -10.17 -10.70
C GLU A 71 -1.48 -9.85 -12.20
N ASN A 72 -0.97 -8.66 -12.55
CA ASN A 72 -0.87 -8.18 -13.92
C ASN A 72 0.58 -8.08 -14.41
N ARG A 73 1.50 -8.92 -13.90
CA ARG A 73 2.94 -8.81 -14.17
C ARG A 73 3.34 -8.80 -15.65
N ASP A 74 2.53 -9.41 -16.50
CA ASP A 74 2.75 -9.50 -17.95
C ASP A 74 2.26 -8.24 -18.70
N HIS A 75 1.60 -7.30 -18.00
CA HIS A 75 1.14 -6.04 -18.56
C HIS A 75 2.35 -5.12 -18.88
N PRO A 76 2.41 -4.51 -20.08
CA PRO A 76 3.56 -3.70 -20.52
C PRO A 76 3.97 -2.59 -19.55
N LEU A 77 3.00 -2.00 -18.83
CA LEU A 77 3.24 -0.98 -17.79
C LEU A 77 4.22 -1.44 -16.69
N PHE A 78 4.23 -2.73 -16.36
CA PHE A 78 4.99 -3.26 -15.23
C PHE A 78 6.28 -3.98 -15.62
N GLN A 79 6.44 -4.38 -16.88
CA GLN A 79 7.58 -5.16 -17.36
C GLN A 79 8.93 -4.56 -16.98
N GLU A 80 9.14 -3.27 -17.28
CA GLU A 80 10.40 -2.58 -16.97
C GLU A 80 10.50 -2.15 -15.49
N PHE A 81 9.36 -1.97 -14.83
CA PHE A 81 9.30 -1.47 -13.46
C PHE A 81 9.48 -2.58 -12.40
N LEU A 82 9.03 -3.81 -12.68
CA LEU A 82 9.07 -4.95 -11.77
C LEU A 82 10.46 -5.20 -11.15
N PRO A 83 11.58 -5.20 -11.91
CA PRO A 83 12.91 -5.40 -11.32
C PRO A 83 13.29 -4.29 -10.33
N GLN A 84 12.93 -3.04 -10.65
CA GLN A 84 13.22 -1.88 -9.80
C GLN A 84 12.38 -1.90 -8.52
N PHE A 85 11.09 -2.26 -8.66
CA PHE A 85 10.22 -2.48 -7.51
C PHE A 85 10.74 -3.60 -6.61
N GLY A 86 11.24 -4.69 -7.20
CA GLY A 86 11.88 -5.78 -6.45
C GLY A 86 13.09 -5.31 -5.64
N GLN A 87 13.94 -4.45 -6.21
CA GLN A 87 15.08 -3.87 -5.49
C GLN A 87 14.63 -2.92 -4.37
N PHE A 88 13.63 -2.08 -4.62
CA PHE A 88 13.01 -1.22 -3.61
C PHE A 88 12.51 -2.05 -2.42
N MET A 89 11.77 -3.14 -2.66
CA MET A 89 11.25 -4.00 -1.60
C MET A 89 12.35 -4.69 -0.79
N LYS A 90 13.48 -5.06 -1.41
CA LYS A 90 14.64 -5.61 -0.69
C LYS A 90 15.22 -4.57 0.28
N ASN A 91 15.43 -3.34 -0.21
CA ASN A 91 15.97 -2.25 0.60
C ASN A 91 15.02 -1.91 1.77
N LEU A 92 13.72 -1.81 1.50
CA LEU A 92 12.70 -1.56 2.53
C LEU A 92 12.77 -2.62 3.64
N LYS A 93 12.76 -3.91 3.28
CA LYS A 93 12.82 -5.02 4.25
C LYS A 93 14.11 -5.00 5.08
N GLN A 94 15.25 -4.64 4.48
CA GLN A 94 16.51 -4.52 5.21
C GLN A 94 16.46 -3.39 6.23
N LEU A 95 15.96 -2.22 5.85
CA LEU A 95 15.85 -1.08 6.76
C LEU A 95 14.89 -1.36 7.92
N VAL A 96 13.75 -2.02 7.66
CA VAL A 96 12.79 -2.43 8.73
C VAL A 96 13.48 -3.35 9.73
N LYS A 97 14.25 -4.32 9.25
CA LYS A 97 14.96 -5.27 10.10
C LYS A 97 16.00 -4.57 10.98
N THR A 98 16.77 -3.65 10.42
CA THR A 98 17.79 -2.88 11.17
C THR A 98 17.18 -2.01 12.26
N GLN A 99 16.04 -1.37 12.02
CA GLN A 99 15.38 -0.51 13.03
C GLN A 99 14.59 -1.29 14.09
N SER A 100 14.18 -2.53 13.79
CA SER A 100 13.49 -3.40 14.75
C SER A 100 14.43 -4.28 15.59
N SER A 101 15.75 -4.16 15.41
CA SER A 101 16.80 -4.91 16.12
C SER A 101 17.40 -4.06 17.23
#